data_AF-A0A4P7JN40-F1
#
_entry.id   AF-A0A4P7JN40-F1
#
_cell.length_a   1.000
_cell.length_b   1.000
_cell.length_c   1.000
_cell.angle_alpha   90.00
_cell.angle_beta   90.00
_cell.angle_gamma   90.00
#
_symmetry.space_group_name_H-M   'P 1'
#
loop_
_entity.id
_entity.type
_entity.pdbx_description
1 polymer ?
#
loop_
_entity_poly.entity_id
_entity_poly.type
_entity_poly.pdbx_seq_one_letter_code
_entity_poly.pdbx_strand_id
1 'polypeptide(L)'
;MVLGTWEYVEKGKDWKETSICTYANDGTFNCEVEEHGCTKSGWCEAQSYSTSGTWLIANNSLTIHTTLFKKVHTQKLEIVSLKADNLVLKFSNQQQIWQRSSSAN
;
A
#
# COMPACT_ATOMS: atom_id res chain seq x y z
N MET A 1 -6.30 -4.80 14.41
CA MET A 1 -6.60 -5.64 13.23
C MET A 1 -6.38 -4.78 11.99
N VAL A 2 -5.82 -5.32 10.89
CA VAL A 2 -5.50 -4.50 9.69
C VAL A 2 -6.72 -4.07 8.88
N LEU A 3 -7.91 -4.55 9.23
CA LEU A 3 -9.16 -4.20 8.54
C LEU A 3 -9.33 -2.68 8.41
N GLY A 4 -9.82 -2.25 7.24
CA GLY A 4 -10.08 -0.85 6.91
C GLY A 4 -9.12 -0.30 5.86
N THR A 5 -9.24 1.01 5.62
CA THR A 5 -8.48 1.74 4.61
C THR A 5 -7.28 2.44 5.22
N TRP A 6 -6.14 2.30 4.55
CA TRP A 6 -4.86 2.82 4.97
C TRP A 6 -4.21 3.59 3.84
N GLU A 7 -3.60 4.72 4.16
CA GLU A 7 -2.84 5.56 3.25
C GLU A 7 -1.35 5.49 3.60
N TYR A 8 -0.52 5.27 2.58
CA TYR A 8 0.93 5.39 2.67
C TYR A 8 1.42 6.36 1.62
N VAL A 9 2.31 7.26 2.03
CA VAL A 9 2.91 8.23 1.13
C VAL A 9 4.41 8.02 1.13
N GLU A 10 4.95 7.66 -0.02
CA GLU A 10 6.38 7.60 -0.26
C GLU A 10 6.83 8.83 -1.03
N LYS A 11 7.94 9.43 -0.61
CA LYS A 11 8.48 10.64 -1.24
C LYS A 11 9.95 10.44 -1.55
N GLY A 12 10.28 10.54 -2.83
CA GLY A 12 11.63 10.76 -3.28
C GLY A 12 11.95 12.25 -3.43
N LYS A 13 13.10 12.54 -4.03
CA LYS A 13 13.51 13.91 -4.31
C LYS A 13 12.61 14.61 -5.34
N ASP A 14 12.29 13.88 -6.41
CA ASP A 14 11.58 14.40 -7.58
C ASP A 14 10.31 13.59 -7.91
N TRP A 15 9.86 12.75 -6.97
CA TRP A 15 8.67 11.90 -7.12
C TRP A 15 7.93 11.71 -5.80
N LYS A 16 6.63 11.43 -5.89
CA LYS A 16 5.75 11.11 -4.77
C LYS A 16 4.81 9.98 -5.19
N GLU A 17 4.69 8.95 -4.37
CA GLU A 17 3.67 7.92 -4.50
C GLU A 17 2.69 8.01 -3.32
N THR A 18 1.40 7.90 -3.61
CA THR A 18 0.36 7.75 -2.59
C THR A 18 -0.38 6.45 -2.86
N SER A 19 -0.34 5.54 -1.89
CA SER A 19 -1.03 4.25 -1.92
C SER A 19 -2.18 4.28 -0.92
N ILE A 20 -3.42 4.03 -1.38
CA ILE A 20 -4.61 3.91 -0.54
C ILE A 20 -5.14 2.48 -0.66
N CYS A 21 -4.89 1.67 0.36
CA CYS A 21 -5.26 0.25 0.36
C CYS A 21 -6.35 -0.06 1.39
N THR A 22 -7.34 -0.86 0.99
CA THR A 22 -8.41 -1.36 1.85
C THR A 22 -8.29 -2.86 2.07
N TYR A 23 -8.28 -3.27 3.34
CA TYR A 23 -8.32 -4.67 3.76
C TYR A 23 -9.72 -5.00 4.31
N ALA A 24 -10.49 -5.80 3.57
CA ALA A 24 -11.85 -6.16 3.94
C ALA A 24 -11.90 -7.47 4.75
N ASN A 25 -12.97 -7.64 5.54
CA ASN A 25 -13.11 -8.76 6.48
C ASN A 25 -13.29 -10.13 5.79
N ASP A 26 -13.65 -10.14 4.52
CA ASP A 26 -13.75 -11.35 3.69
C ASP A 26 -12.39 -11.81 3.11
N GLY A 27 -11.29 -11.12 3.48
CA GLY A 27 -9.96 -11.41 2.98
C GLY A 27 -9.63 -10.75 1.63
N THR A 28 -10.52 -9.90 1.11
CA THR A 28 -10.25 -9.14 -0.13
C THR A 28 -9.40 -7.89 0.15
N PHE A 29 -8.55 -7.58 -0.81
CA PHE A 29 -7.62 -6.45 -0.81
C PHE A 29 -7.83 -5.64 -2.08
N ASN A 30 -7.95 -4.32 -1.94
CA ASN A 30 -7.95 -3.38 -3.06
C ASN A 30 -6.98 -2.24 -2.73
N CYS A 31 -6.22 -1.77 -3.70
CA CYS A 31 -5.34 -0.63 -3.51
C CYS A 31 -5.30 0.25 -4.73
N GLU A 32 -5.44 1.55 -4.51
CA GLU A 32 -5.27 2.61 -5.49
C GLU A 32 -3.91 3.27 -5.27
N VAL A 33 -3.14 3.39 -6.33
CA VAL A 33 -1.81 4.00 -6.30
C VAL A 33 -1.79 5.18 -7.25
N GLU A 34 -1.33 6.31 -6.75
CA GLU A 34 -1.13 7.55 -7.50
C GLU A 34 0.35 7.93 -7.42
N GLU A 35 1.01 7.91 -8.57
CA GLU A 35 2.42 8.23 -8.73
C GLU A 35 2.55 9.60 -9.41
N HIS A 36 3.38 10.47 -8.84
CA HIS A 36 3.77 11.76 -9.40
C HIS A 36 5.27 11.77 -9.60
N GLY A 37 5.73 12.23 -10.75
CA GLY A 37 7.16 12.39 -11.04
C GLY A 37 7.42 13.66 -11.83
N CYS A 38 8.50 14.37 -11.48
CA CYS A 38 8.99 15.51 -12.25
C CYS A 38 10.40 15.23 -12.79
N THR A 39 10.61 15.54 -14.06
CA THR A 39 11.93 15.53 -14.68
C THR A 39 12.75 16.75 -14.24
N LYS A 40 14.07 16.67 -14.37
CA LYS A 40 14.98 17.79 -14.06
C LYS A 40 14.75 19.03 -14.91
N SER A 41 14.15 18.88 -16.09
CA SER A 41 13.77 19.99 -16.98
C SER A 41 12.41 20.61 -16.64
N GLY A 42 11.74 20.14 -15.58
CA GLY A 42 10.50 20.73 -15.06
C GLY A 42 9.21 20.12 -15.61
N TRP A 43 9.27 19.07 -16.42
CA TRP A 43 8.08 18.34 -16.86
C TRP A 43 7.60 17.41 -15.76
N CYS A 44 6.33 17.55 -15.36
CA CYS A 44 5.71 16.70 -14.34
C CYS A 44 4.58 15.88 -14.95
N GLU A 45 4.50 14.61 -14.55
CA GLU A 45 3.45 13.67 -14.94
C GLU A 45 2.87 12.98 -13.71
N ALA A 46 1.60 12.62 -13.78
CA ALA A 46 0.92 11.84 -12.77
C ALA A 46 0.23 10.65 -13.45
N GLN A 47 0.31 9.48 -12.82
CA GLN A 47 -0.39 8.28 -13.25
C GLN A 47 -1.06 7.60 -12.05
N SER A 48 -2.22 7.00 -12.31
CA SER A 48 -2.98 6.27 -11.30
C SER A 48 -3.30 4.87 -11.80
N TYR A 49 -3.21 3.89 -10.91
CA TYR A 49 -3.64 2.52 -11.19
C TYR A 49 -4.22 1.87 -9.95
N SER A 50 -5.05 0.84 -10.16
CA SER A 50 -5.63 0.04 -9.10
C SER A 50 -5.14 -1.40 -9.18
N THR A 51 -4.88 -2.02 -8.04
CA THR A 51 -4.61 -3.45 -7.92
C THR A 51 -5.56 -4.08 -6.90
N SER A 52 -5.89 -5.34 -7.11
CA SER A 52 -6.77 -6.09 -6.22
C SER A 52 -6.28 -7.52 -6.03
N GLY A 53 -6.79 -8.15 -4.99
CA GLY A 53 -6.44 -9.52 -4.65
C GLY A 53 -6.90 -9.94 -3.27
N THR A 54 -6.09 -10.76 -2.60
CA THR A 54 -6.40 -11.28 -1.27
C THR A 54 -5.28 -10.98 -0.28
N TRP A 55 -5.62 -10.99 1.00
CA TRP A 55 -4.66 -10.79 2.07
C TRP A 55 -4.87 -11.80 3.21
N LEU A 56 -3.80 -12.06 3.96
CA LEU A 56 -3.84 -12.88 5.17
C LEU A 56 -2.78 -12.40 6.17
N ILE A 57 -3.04 -12.64 7.46
CA ILE A 57 -2.07 -12.42 8.53
C ILE A 57 -1.70 -13.75 9.17
N ALA A 58 -0.41 -14.03 9.24
CA ALA A 58 0.14 -15.16 9.99
C ALA A 58 1.51 -14.78 10.55
N ASN A 59 1.78 -15.11 11.81
CA ASN A 59 3.09 -14.92 12.47
C ASN A 59 3.66 -13.49 12.30
N ASN A 60 2.89 -12.47 12.68
CA ASN A 60 3.25 -11.05 12.49
C ASN A 60 3.63 -10.68 11.05
N SER A 61 3.16 -11.43 10.06
CA SER A 61 3.37 -11.12 8.65
C SER A 61 2.04 -10.88 7.97
N LEU A 62 1.96 -9.80 7.21
CA LEU A 62 0.89 -9.53 6.26
C LEU A 62 1.34 -10.07 4.89
N THR A 63 0.61 -11.04 4.35
CA THR A 63 0.83 -11.53 3.00
C THR A 63 -0.29 -11.04 2.10
N ILE A 64 0.07 -10.45 0.97
CA ILE A 64 -0.84 -9.92 -0.05
C ILE A 64 -0.61 -10.72 -1.33
N HIS A 65 -1.67 -11.21 -1.94
CA HIS A 65 -1.66 -11.86 -3.24
C HIS A 65 -2.42 -10.98 -4.23
N THR A 66 -1.72 -10.37 -5.18
CA THR A 66 -2.34 -9.58 -6.25
C THR A 66 -2.25 -10.30 -7.58
N THR A 67 -3.18 -10.02 -8.50
CA THR A 67 -3.08 -10.49 -9.88
C THR A 67 -2.80 -9.32 -10.81
N LEU A 68 -1.59 -9.26 -11.36
CA LEU A 68 -1.16 -8.25 -12.33
C LEU A 68 -0.78 -8.95 -13.63
N PHE A 69 -1.32 -8.50 -14.76
CA PHE A 69 -1.04 -9.06 -16.08
C PHE A 69 -1.18 -10.60 -16.15
N LYS A 70 -2.23 -11.15 -15.52
CA LYS A 70 -2.50 -12.60 -15.39
C LYS A 70 -1.42 -13.38 -14.62
N LYS A 71 -0.54 -12.71 -13.89
CA LYS A 71 0.43 -13.32 -12.98
C LYS A 71 0.05 -13.02 -11.54
N VAL A 72 0.15 -14.03 -10.69
CA VAL A 72 -0.02 -13.87 -9.24
C VAL A 72 1.28 -13.35 -8.66
N HIS A 73 1.21 -12.21 -7.99
CA HIS A 73 2.30 -11.62 -7.23
C HIS A 73 2.01 -11.80 -5.75
N THR A 74 2.98 -12.35 -5.02
CA THR A 74 2.87 -12.50 -3.56
C THR A 74 3.87 -11.57 -2.90
N GLN A 75 3.37 -10.67 -2.06
CA GLN A 75 4.19 -9.79 -1.23
C GLN A 75 3.99 -10.17 0.23
N LYS A 76 5.10 -10.30 0.97
CA LYS A 76 5.07 -10.58 2.41
C LYS A 76 5.75 -9.43 3.14
N LEU A 77 5.02 -8.80 4.06
CA LEU A 77 5.46 -7.68 4.88
C LEU A 77 5.47 -8.08 6.35
N GLU A 78 6.48 -7.70 7.09
CA GLU A 78 6.51 -7.82 8.55
C GLU A 78 5.65 -6.72 9.18
N ILE A 79 4.78 -7.08 10.12
CA ILE A 79 3.97 -6.15 10.91
C ILE A 79 4.80 -5.76 12.13
N VAL A 80 5.37 -4.56 12.08
CA VAL A 80 6.17 -3.99 13.19
C VAL A 80 5.26 -3.39 14.26
N SER A 81 4.18 -2.71 13.85
CA SER A 81 3.20 -2.13 14.76
C SER A 81 1.83 -2.05 14.12
N LEU A 82 0.77 -2.24 14.90
CA LEU A 82 -0.61 -2.12 14.46
C LEU A 82 -1.46 -1.46 15.55
N LYS A 83 -1.79 -0.19 15.34
CA LYS A 83 -2.62 0.67 16.19
C LYS A 83 -3.91 1.05 15.46
N ALA A 84 -4.78 1.83 16.10
CA ALA A 84 -6.07 2.22 15.52
C ALA A 84 -5.92 3.16 14.31
N ASP A 85 -4.95 4.06 14.40
CA ASP A 85 -4.66 5.14 13.45
C ASP A 85 -3.39 4.89 12.64
N ASN A 86 -2.55 3.94 13.06
CA ASN A 86 -1.24 3.72 12.50
C ASN A 86 -0.92 2.23 12.27
N LEU A 87 -0.39 1.90 11.09
CA LEU A 87 0.11 0.58 10.74
C LEU A 87 1.55 0.72 10.25
N VAL A 88 2.48 0.02 10.89
CA VAL A 88 3.89 0.01 10.51
C VAL A 88 4.22 -1.35 9.91
N LEU A 89 4.53 -1.34 8.62
CA LEU A 89 4.97 -2.51 7.88
C LEU A 89 6.45 -2.39 7.54
N LYS A 90 7.13 -3.52 7.42
CA LYS A 90 8.50 -3.59 6.95
C LYS A 90 8.61 -4.55 5.78
N PHE A 91 9.22 -4.06 4.70
CA PHE A 91 9.57 -4.85 3.53
C PHE A 91 11.07 -4.70 3.28
N SER A 92 11.83 -5.79 3.43
CA SER A 92 13.30 -5.74 3.38
C SER A 92 13.84 -4.71 4.41
N ASN A 93 14.63 -3.73 3.98
CA ASN A 93 15.20 -2.67 4.82
C ASN A 93 14.34 -1.41 4.89
N GLN A 94 13.19 -1.39 4.23
CA GLN A 94 12.30 -0.22 4.19
C GLN A 94 11.13 -0.38 5.15
N GLN A 95 10.91 0.65 5.96
CA GLN A 95 9.76 0.73 6.85
C GLN A 95 8.71 1.64 6.22
N GLN A 96 7.48 1.14 6.16
CA GLN A 96 6.31 1.86 5.64
C GLN A 96 5.41 2.23 6.81
N ILE A 97 5.08 3.52 6.93
CA ILE A 97 4.21 4.03 7.98
C ILE A 97 2.88 4.42 7.32
N TRP A 98 1.89 3.57 7.51
CA TRP A 98 0.55 3.73 6.99
C TRP A 98 -0.32 4.45 8.01
N GLN A 99 -1.06 5.46 7.55
CA GLN A 99 -2.05 6.17 8.33
C GLN A 99 -3.43 5.64 8.01
N ARG A 100 -4.32 5.62 9.00
CA ARG A 100 -5.72 5.28 8.76
C ARG A 100 -6.35 6.34 7.87
N SER A 101 -6.90 5.94 6.72
CA SER A 101 -7.63 6.85 5.86
C SER A 101 -9.04 7.04 6.40
N SER A 102 -9.47 8.30 6.55
CA SER A 102 -10.87 8.65 6.81
C SER A 102 -11.72 8.62 5.53
N SER A 103 -11.07 8.50 4.37
CA SER A 103 -11.66 8.38 3.05
C SER A 103 -12.13 6.94 2.83
N ALA A 104 -13.20 6.54 3.52
CA ALA A 104 -14.02 5.44 3.03
C ALA A 104 -14.90 6.02 1.90
N ASN A 105 -14.57 5.70 0.65
CA ASN A 105 -15.55 5.81 -0.43
C ASN A 105 -16.66 4.78 -0.21
#